data_AF-G5PXL0-F1
#
_entry.id   AF-G5PXL0-F1
#
_cell.length_a   1.000
_cell.length_b   1.000
_cell.length_c   1.000
_cell.angle_alpha   90.00
_cell.angle_beta   90.00
_cell.angle_gamma   90.00
#
_symmetry.space_group_name_H-M   'P 1'
#
loop_
_entity.id
_entity.type
_entity.pdbx_description
1 polymer ?
#
loop_
_entity_poly.entity_id
_entity_poly.type
_entity_poly.pdbx_seq_one_letter_code
_entity_poly.pdbx_strand_id
1 'polypeptide(L)' 'MNDRHAEAIVDEAGEVYLSGLSAQGVLHVRWGNLPDQQCVASYHLSSSRQILSRQHAECH' A
#
# COMPACT_ATOMS: atom_id res chain seq x y z
N MET A 1 17.44 -12.13 -1.51
CA MET A 1 16.15 -11.69 -0.95
C MET A 1 15.27 -11.28 -2.12
N ASN A 2 14.02 -11.75 -2.19
CA ASN A 2 13.12 -11.45 -3.30
C ASN A 2 12.18 -10.33 -2.88
N ASP A 3 12.56 -9.08 -3.10
CA ASP A 3 11.70 -7.91 -2.86
C ASP A 3 10.55 -7.94 -3.86
N ARG A 4 9.42 -8.53 -3.46
CA ARG A 4 8.19 -8.55 -4.24
C ARG A 4 7.56 -7.19 -4.15
N HIS A 5 7.87 -6.31 -5.09
CA HIS A 5 7.11 -5.10 -5.31
C HIS A 5 5.71 -5.48 -5.80
N ALA A 6 4.70 -5.29 -4.95
CA ALA A 6 3.32 -5.48 -5.33
C ALA A 6 2.84 -4.23 -6.07
N GLU A 7 2.53 -4.37 -7.35
CA GLU A 7 1.95 -3.30 -8.17
C GLU A 7 0.43 -3.48 -8.23
N ALA A 8 -0.30 -2.39 -8.00
CA ALA A 8 -1.75 -2.38 -8.04
C ALA A 8 -2.27 -0.98 -8.36
N ILE A 9 -3.56 -0.91 -8.70
CA ILE A 9 -4.25 0.32 -9.06
C ILE A 9 -5.23 0.65 -7.93
N VAL A 10 -5.21 1.92 -7.49
CA VAL A 10 -6.15 2.47 -6.52
C VAL A 10 -7.46 2.79 -7.23
N ASP A 11 -8.59 2.45 -6.61
CA ASP A 11 -9.92 2.77 -7.12
C ASP A 11 -10.35 4.21 -6.77
N GLU A 12 -11.58 4.55 -7.17
CA GLU A 12 -12.16 5.89 -6.96
C GLU A 12 -12.38 6.23 -5.48
N ALA A 13 -12.46 5.23 -4.60
CA ALA A 13 -12.62 5.41 -3.16
C ALA A 13 -11.27 5.54 -2.43
N GLY A 14 -10.14 5.48 -3.15
CA GLY A 14 -8.81 5.48 -2.54
C GLY A 14 -8.41 4.12 -1.97
N GLU A 15 -9.07 3.04 -2.39
CA GLU A 15 -8.82 1.68 -1.89
C GLU A 15 -8.00 0.85 -2.88
N VAL A 16 -7.18 -0.07 -2.36
CA VAL A 16 -6.35 -0.96 -3.16
C VAL A 16 -6.22 -2.32 -2.50
N TYR A 17 -6.26 -3.38 -3.31
CA TYR A 17 -6.05 -4.75 -2.85
C TYR A 17 -4.64 -5.20 -3.19
N LEU A 18 -3.88 -5.57 -2.15
CA LEU A 18 -2.50 -6.00 -2.26
C LEU A 18 -2.35 -7.40 -1.65
N SER A 19 -1.55 -8.25 -2.30
CA SER A 19 -1.25 -9.61 -1.83
C SER A 19 0.25 -9.85 -1.81
N GLY A 20 0.70 -10.79 -0.98
CA GLY A 20 2.12 -11.11 -0.85
C GLY A 20 2.96 -10.03 -0.16
N LEU A 21 2.32 -9.10 0.56
CA LEU A 21 2.99 -8.08 1.35
C LEU A 21 3.71 -8.69 2.55
N SER A 22 4.83 -8.06 2.93
CA SER A 22 5.45 -8.28 4.23
C SER A 22 4.61 -7.66 5.35
N ALA A 23 4.80 -8.07 6.59
CA ALA A 23 4.01 -7.58 7.74
C ALA A 23 4.09 -6.06 7.94
N GLN A 24 5.16 -5.41 7.52
CA GLN A 24 5.31 -3.97 7.54
C GLN A 24 6.10 -3.52 6.31
N GLY A 25 5.92 -2.26 5.90
CA GLY A 25 6.61 -1.70 4.75
C GLY A 25 6.13 -0.30 4.41
N VAL A 26 6.52 0.15 3.22
CA VAL A 26 6.21 1.47 2.68
C VAL A 26 5.58 1.30 1.29
N LEU A 27 4.47 1.99 1.06
CA LEU A 27 3.80 2.06 -0.23
C LEU A 27 4.18 3.36 -0.93
N HIS A 28 4.56 3.25 -2.20
CA HIS A 28 4.79 4.39 -3.08
C HIS A 28 3.62 4.49 -4.05
N VAL A 29 2.87 5.59 -3.94
CA VAL A 29 1.70 5.87 -4.77
C VAL A 29 2.06 6.99 -5.74
N ARG A 30 1.71 6.86 -7.02
CA ARG A 30 2.00 7.86 -8.04
C ARG A 30 0.89 7.91 -9.06
N TRP A 31 0.35 9.10 -9.31
CA TRP A 31 -0.65 9.39 -10.35
C TRP A 31 -0.18 10.44 -11.36
N GLY A 32 1.05 10.94 -11.20
CA GLY A 32 1.69 11.81 -12.17
C GLY A 32 3.16 12.07 -11.85
N ASN A 33 3.74 13.12 -12.45
CA ASN A 33 5.19 13.37 -12.41
C ASN A 33 5.60 14.56 -11.54
N LEU A 34 4.64 15.32 -11.01
CA LEU A 34 4.93 16.44 -10.12
C LEU A 34 5.05 15.98 -8.66
N PRO A 35 5.72 16.77 -7.79
CA PRO A 35 5.90 16.41 -6.38
C PRO A 35 4.61 16.17 -5.62
N ASP A 36 3.52 16.85 -5.98
CA ASP A 36 2.17 16.73 -5.42
C ASP A 36 1.34 15.60 -6.05
N GLN A 37 1.89 14.88 -7.03
CA GLN A 37 1.21 13.79 -7.75
C GLN A 37 1.74 12.40 -7.38
N GLN A 38 2.28 12.32 -6.17
CA GLN A 38 2.78 11.10 -5.56
C GLN A 38 2.62 11.19 -4.05
N CYS A 39 2.55 10.05 -3.40
CA CYS A 39 2.52 9.97 -1.95
C CYS A 39 3.27 8.75 -1.44
N VAL A 40 3.70 8.81 -0.19
CA VAL A 40 4.33 7.70 0.51
C VAL A 40 3.54 7.42 1.78
N ALA A 41 3.14 6.17 1.97
CA ALA A 41 2.37 5.72 3.12
C ALA A 41 3.06 4.53 3.79
N SER A 42 3.23 4.59 5.11
CA SER A 42 3.76 3.46 5.88
C SER A 42 2.62 2.56 6.34
N TYR A 43 2.83 1.25 6.34
CA TYR A 43 1.82 0.30 6.81
C TYR A 43 2.41 -0.75 7.76
N HIS A 44 1.56 -1.24 8.66
CA HIS A 44 1.86 -2.35 9.56
C HIS A 44 0.62 -3.25 9.69
N LEU A 45 0.73 -4.46 9.18
CA LEU A 45 -0.30 -5.49 9.25
C LEU A 45 -0.24 -6.16 10.62
N SER A 46 -1.35 -6.13 11.37
CA SER A 46 -1.51 -6.95 12.57
C SER A 46 -1.44 -8.44 12.22
N SER A 47 -0.84 -9.26 13.09
CA SER A 47 -0.76 -10.73 12.96
C SER A 47 -2.10 -11.45 13.19
N SER A 48 -3.20 -10.87 12.71
CA SER A 48 -4.51 -11.50 12.72
C SER A 48 -4.57 -12.57 11.61
N ARG A 49 -5.01 -13.79 11.94
CA ARG A 49 -5.27 -14.88 10.96
C ARG A 49 -6.52 -14.61 10.11
N GLN A 50 -6.58 -13.44 9.49
CA GLN A 50 -7.65 -13.05 8.58
C GLN A 50 -7.16 -13.18 7.14
N ILE A 51 -8.02 -13.67 6.26
CA ILE A 51 -7.70 -13.87 4.83
C ILE A 51 -7.49 -12.51 4.15
N LEU A 52 -8.27 -11.50 4.54
CA LEU A 52 -8.18 -10.12 4.07
C LEU A 52 -8.23 -9.19 5.28
N SER A 53 -7.19 -8.38 5.45
CA SER A 53 -7.14 -7.33 6.47
C SER A 53 -7.29 -5.98 5.79
N ARG A 54 -8.23 -5.17 6.29
CA ARG A 54 -8.41 -3.77 5.86
C ARG A 54 -7.61 -2.88 6.78
N GLN A 55 -6.74 -2.05 6.21
CA GLN A 55 -5.94 -1.08 6.92
C GLN A 55 -6.15 0.30 6.30
N HIS A 56 -6.14 1.33 7.14
CA HIS A 56 -6.09 2.72 6.70
C HIS A 56 -4.65 3.22 6.88
N ALA A 57 -4.10 3.84 5.85
CA ALA A 57 -2.77 4.44 5.88
C ALA A 57 -2.86 5.85 5.33
N GLU A 58 -2.24 6.80 6.01
CA GLU A 58 -2.22 8.20 5.60
C GLU A 58 -1.02 8.48 4.70
N CYS A 59 -1.22 9.33 3.68
CA CYS A 59 -0.13 9.87 2.88
C CYS A 59 0.60 10.96 3.68
N HIS A 60 1.93 10.90 3.70
CA HIS A 60 2.78 11.96 4.24
C HIS A 60 3.09 13.04 3.21
#